data_AF-A0A394DNP1-F1
#
_entry.id   AF-A0A394DNP1-F1
#
_cell.length_a   1.000
_cell.length_b   1.000
_cell.length_c   1.000
_cell.angle_alpha   90.00
_cell.angle_beta   90.00
_cell.angle_gamma   90.00
#
_symmetry.space_group_name_H-M   'P 1'
#
loop_
_entity.id
_entity.type
_entity.pdbx_description
1 polymer ?
#
loop_
_entity_poly.entity_id
_entity_poly.type
_entity_poly.pdbx_seq_one_letter_code
_entity_poly.pdbx_strand_id
1 'polypeptide(L)'
;MIADSFRAYLWDRTTHFKLTLINQVDGNKSVVKESQQIFNGRYRSCGWPFLNLNDFLDSQQGYLVNDTCIIEAYICVSHVALNTNIQNENLKNIVATNGSTSGKQEIESSDESERHSSTTCESSQRGNNVQGSDFTLRDILDFEKLREEEKTYVPLLVKVCTLHPSLIRSQNKKPDLSKVWAFISLGKVLLFLNTTKARDMNEDACNQLRILWDDLNKLSSGFDLTWLEPHIHNALGVKVQLEGSSKMKTLQNSVVAMDIKKERLIKELTATEAEFKVASKKLIEARKGFTEMDFNVALDYAMFK
;
A
#
# COMPACT_ATOMS: atom_id res chain seq x y z
N MET A 1 -18.64 -17.46 -9.65
CA MET A 1 -17.34 -16.96 -10.12
C MET A 1 -17.11 -15.49 -9.72
N ILE A 2 -17.37 -15.10 -8.47
CA ILE A 2 -17.27 -13.69 -7.99
C ILE A 2 -16.36 -13.56 -6.74
N ALA A 3 -16.04 -14.66 -6.07
CA ALA A 3 -15.21 -14.65 -4.85
C ALA A 3 -13.73 -14.28 -5.10
N ASP A 4 -13.20 -14.52 -6.31
CA ASP A 4 -11.80 -14.21 -6.62
C ASP A 4 -11.55 -12.74 -6.96
N SER A 5 -12.58 -12.00 -7.39
CA SER A 5 -12.45 -10.59 -7.76
C SER A 5 -12.25 -9.68 -6.53
N PHE A 6 -12.88 -9.99 -5.40
CA PHE A 6 -12.71 -9.23 -4.16
C PHE A 6 -11.37 -9.49 -3.45
N ARG A 7 -10.74 -10.66 -3.67
CA ARG A 7 -9.40 -10.97 -3.13
C ARG A 7 -8.27 -10.20 -3.83
N ALA A 8 -8.48 -9.73 -5.05
CA ALA A 8 -7.46 -9.02 -5.83
C ALA A 8 -7.14 -7.59 -5.32
N TYR A 9 -7.92 -7.05 -4.38
CA TYR A 9 -7.76 -5.69 -3.86
C TYR A 9 -7.29 -5.62 -2.39
N LEU A 10 -7.16 -6.76 -1.72
CA LEU A 10 -6.85 -6.86 -0.28
C LEU A 10 -5.49 -7.52 0.01
N TRP A 11 -4.61 -7.58 -0.97
CA TRP A 11 -3.24 -8.04 -0.78
C TRP A 11 -2.28 -6.85 -0.85
N ASP A 12 -1.34 -6.83 0.08
CA ASP A 12 -0.11 -6.09 -0.01
C ASP A 12 1.07 -7.08 0.18
N ARG A 13 2.16 -6.83 -0.53
CA ARG A 13 3.39 -7.62 -0.40
C ARG A 13 4.55 -6.66 -0.39
N THR A 14 5.19 -6.56 0.77
CA THR A 14 6.50 -5.93 0.86
C THR A 14 7.50 -6.87 0.21
N THR A 15 8.08 -6.40 -0.88
CA THR A 15 9.02 -7.15 -1.68
C THR A 15 10.31 -6.36 -1.73
N HIS A 16 11.40 -7.02 -1.36
CA HIS A 16 12.73 -6.57 -1.68
C HIS A 16 13.12 -7.22 -3.00
N PHE A 17 13.51 -6.43 -3.99
CA PHE A 17 13.87 -6.96 -5.30
C PHE A 17 15.09 -6.26 -5.85
N LYS A 18 15.90 -7.05 -6.53
CA LYS A 18 17.11 -6.64 -7.21
C LYS A 18 16.98 -7.03 -8.66
N LEU A 19 17.13 -6.06 -9.54
CA LEU A 19 17.11 -6.22 -10.98
C LEU A 19 18.49 -5.91 -11.51
N THR A 20 19.03 -6.79 -12.33
CA THR A 20 20.35 -6.65 -12.92
C THR A 20 20.23 -6.68 -14.43
N LEU A 21 20.65 -5.62 -15.10
CA LEU A 21 20.91 -5.65 -16.54
C LEU A 21 22.30 -6.25 -16.75
N ILE A 22 22.34 -7.45 -17.31
CA ILE A 22 23.58 -8.20 -17.49
C ILE A 22 24.35 -7.63 -18.66
N ASN A 23 25.62 -7.34 -18.41
CA ASN A 23 26.58 -7.11 -19.47
C ASN A 23 27.12 -8.47 -19.94
N GLN A 24 26.84 -8.83 -21.19
CA GLN A 24 27.10 -10.15 -21.75
C GLN A 24 28.57 -10.35 -22.15
N VAL A 25 29.38 -9.28 -22.12
CA VAL A 25 30.81 -9.30 -22.47
C VAL A 25 31.68 -9.24 -21.22
N ASP A 26 31.31 -8.38 -20.25
CA ASP A 26 32.04 -8.19 -18.99
C ASP A 26 31.07 -8.13 -17.80
N GLY A 27 30.98 -9.24 -17.06
CA GLY A 27 30.06 -9.37 -15.93
C GLY A 27 30.21 -8.29 -14.85
N ASN A 28 31.40 -7.70 -14.69
CA ASN A 28 31.65 -6.65 -13.70
C ASN A 28 30.99 -5.30 -14.06
N LYS A 29 30.61 -5.12 -15.33
CA LYS A 29 29.91 -3.94 -15.81
C LYS A 29 28.39 -4.08 -15.77
N SER A 30 27.86 -5.19 -15.25
CA SER A 30 26.41 -5.36 -15.12
C SER A 30 25.80 -4.30 -14.20
N VAL A 31 24.67 -3.72 -14.62
CA VAL A 31 24.00 -2.65 -13.87
C VAL A 31 22.99 -3.25 -12.92
N VAL A 32 23.25 -3.14 -11.62
CA VAL A 32 22.39 -3.67 -10.56
C VAL A 32 21.58 -2.53 -9.94
N LYS A 33 20.27 -2.75 -9.77
CA LYS A 33 19.38 -1.85 -9.01
C LYS A 33 18.54 -2.64 -8.04
N GLU A 34 18.53 -2.19 -6.80
CA GLU A 34 17.85 -2.86 -5.69
C GLU A 34 16.96 -1.88 -4.96
N SER A 35 15.77 -2.33 -4.56
CA SER A 35 14.88 -1.58 -3.68
C SER A 35 13.87 -2.47 -2.99
N GLN A 36 13.13 -1.84 -2.10
CA GLN A 36 12.02 -2.40 -1.40
C GLN A 36 10.75 -1.64 -1.79
N GLN A 37 9.73 -2.36 -2.25
CA GLN A 37 8.43 -1.78 -2.58
C GLN A 37 7.29 -2.63 -2.04
N ILE A 38 6.20 -1.97 -1.68
CA ILE A 38 4.94 -2.63 -1.36
C ILE A 38 4.13 -2.75 -2.66
N PHE A 39 3.95 -3.97 -3.13
CA PHE A 39 3.04 -4.25 -4.24
C PHE A 39 1.64 -4.52 -3.70
N ASN A 40 0.62 -3.96 -4.34
CA ASN A 40 -0.78 -4.17 -3.97
C ASN A 40 -1.71 -4.00 -5.18
N GLY A 41 -3.01 -4.04 -4.94
CA GLY A 41 -4.03 -3.88 -5.99
C GLY A 41 -3.88 -2.60 -6.84
N ARG A 42 -3.26 -1.54 -6.32
CA ARG A 42 -2.97 -0.26 -7.00
C ARG A 42 -1.56 -0.20 -7.58
N TYR A 43 -0.54 -0.60 -6.80
CA TYR A 43 0.86 -0.59 -7.22
C TYR A 43 1.29 -2.01 -7.64
N ARG A 44 0.81 -2.44 -8.80
CA ARG A 44 1.09 -3.80 -9.33
C ARG A 44 2.43 -3.92 -10.04
N SER A 45 3.02 -2.79 -10.44
CA SER A 45 4.30 -2.72 -11.11
C SER A 45 5.18 -1.63 -10.51
N CYS A 46 6.48 -1.78 -10.72
CA CYS A 46 7.48 -0.80 -10.38
C CYS A 46 8.57 -0.83 -11.45
N GLY A 47 9.33 0.25 -11.53
CA GLY A 47 10.50 0.30 -12.37
C GLY A 47 11.29 1.57 -12.13
N TRP A 48 12.46 1.61 -12.75
CA TRP A 48 13.36 2.75 -12.73
C TRP A 48 14.11 2.80 -14.06
N PRO A 49 14.55 3.99 -14.49
CA PRO A 49 15.45 4.10 -15.64
C PRO A 49 16.75 3.35 -15.32
N PHE A 50 17.16 2.39 -16.14
CA PHE A 50 18.38 1.58 -15.92
C PHE A 50 19.62 2.19 -16.54
N LEU A 51 19.54 2.45 -17.84
CA LEU A 51 20.64 2.82 -18.70
C LEU A 51 20.12 3.80 -19.78
N ASN A 52 20.98 4.66 -20.29
CA ASN A 52 20.63 5.47 -21.46
C ASN A 52 20.45 4.55 -22.67
N LEU A 53 19.49 4.88 -23.54
CA LEU A 53 19.25 4.11 -24.76
C LEU A 53 20.48 4.06 -25.68
N ASN A 54 21.24 5.14 -25.79
CA ASN A 54 22.45 5.17 -26.61
C ASN A 54 23.51 4.20 -26.08
N ASP A 55 23.70 4.16 -24.77
CA ASP A 55 24.65 3.25 -24.12
C ASP A 55 24.14 1.79 -24.17
N PHE A 56 22.83 1.57 -24.22
CA PHE A 56 22.24 0.24 -24.38
C PHE A 56 22.44 -0.33 -25.78
N LEU A 57 22.28 0.51 -26.81
CA LEU A 57 22.39 0.12 -28.22
C LEU A 57 23.84 0.06 -28.72
N ASP A 58 24.78 0.68 -28.01
CA ASP A 58 26.19 0.63 -28.37
C ASP A 58 26.74 -0.79 -28.16
N SER A 59 27.03 -1.46 -29.29
CA SER A 59 27.64 -2.80 -29.32
C SER A 59 28.95 -2.92 -28.54
N GLN A 60 29.66 -1.81 -28.30
CA GLN A 60 30.90 -1.80 -27.51
C GLN A 60 30.64 -1.86 -26.00
N GLN A 61 29.42 -1.52 -25.55
CA GLN A 61 29.06 -1.53 -24.14
C GLN A 61 28.69 -2.92 -23.63
N GLY A 62 28.26 -3.84 -24.50
CA GLY A 62 28.04 -5.25 -24.15
C GLY A 62 26.69 -5.58 -23.48
N TYR A 63 25.75 -4.64 -23.40
CA TYR A 63 24.41 -4.89 -22.84
C TYR A 63 23.42 -5.51 -23.85
N LEU A 64 23.63 -5.26 -25.15
CA LEU A 64 22.87 -5.83 -26.26
C LEU A 64 23.83 -6.63 -27.16
N VAL A 65 23.62 -7.94 -27.25
CA VAL A 65 24.43 -8.84 -28.08
C VAL A 65 23.46 -9.67 -28.93
N ASN A 66 23.63 -9.65 -30.25
CA ASN A 66 22.72 -10.31 -31.20
C ASN A 66 21.25 -9.93 -30.98
N ASP A 67 20.97 -8.63 -30.87
CA ASP A 67 19.64 -8.06 -30.61
C ASP A 67 18.95 -8.64 -29.36
N THR A 68 19.72 -9.19 -28.42
CA THR A 68 19.23 -9.81 -27.18
C THR A 68 19.88 -9.13 -25.98
N CYS A 69 19.08 -8.80 -24.97
CA CYS A 69 19.57 -8.38 -23.65
C CYS A 69 19.08 -9.36 -22.57
N ILE A 70 19.84 -9.44 -21.48
CA ILE A 70 19.55 -10.33 -20.36
C ILE A 70 19.27 -9.48 -19.12
N ILE A 71 18.12 -9.70 -18.50
CA ILE A 71 17.73 -9.06 -17.24
C ILE A 71 17.53 -10.17 -16.21
N GLU A 72 18.29 -10.12 -15.13
CA GLU A 72 18.11 -11.00 -13.99
C GLU A 72 17.27 -10.30 -12.91
N ALA A 73 16.30 -11.02 -12.36
CA ALA A 73 15.46 -10.54 -11.27
C ALA A 73 15.60 -11.45 -10.05
N TYR A 74 16.07 -10.88 -8.95
CA TYR A 74 16.06 -11.51 -7.63
C TYR A 74 14.94 -10.88 -6.80
N ILE A 75 14.02 -11.71 -6.29
CA ILE A 75 12.82 -11.24 -5.61
C ILE A 75 12.71 -11.96 -4.26
N CYS A 76 12.79 -11.19 -3.18
CA CYS A 76 12.49 -11.63 -1.82
C CYS A 76 11.15 -11.06 -1.38
N VAL A 77 10.15 -11.92 -1.22
CA VAL A 77 8.85 -11.55 -0.67
C VAL A 77 8.88 -11.81 0.84
N SER A 78 8.88 -10.76 1.65
CA SER A 78 8.72 -10.94 3.09
C SER A 78 7.26 -11.27 3.37
N HIS A 79 6.97 -12.52 3.76
CA HIS A 79 5.64 -12.91 4.23
C HIS A 79 5.47 -12.48 5.69
N VAL A 80 5.52 -11.18 5.96
CA VAL A 80 5.03 -10.69 7.25
C VAL A 80 3.51 -10.71 7.15
N ALA A 81 2.92 -11.90 7.32
CA ALA A 81 1.70 -11.96 8.10
C ALA A 81 2.06 -11.30 9.43
N LEU A 82 1.29 -10.31 9.86
CA LEU A 82 1.44 -9.70 11.18
C LEU A 82 1.17 -10.75 12.26
N ASN A 83 2.15 -11.64 12.48
CA ASN A 83 2.28 -12.43 13.68
C ASN A 83 3.18 -11.60 14.60
N THR A 84 2.51 -10.81 15.44
CA THR A 84 3.08 -10.30 16.68
C THR A 84 3.64 -11.48 17.48
N ASN A 85 4.96 -11.59 17.57
CA ASN A 85 5.78 -12.26 18.60
C ASN A 85 6.98 -13.01 18.00
N ILE A 86 8.12 -12.32 17.90
CA ILE A 86 9.47 -12.89 18.15
C ILE A 86 10.25 -11.72 18.81
N GLN A 87 10.16 -11.57 20.13
CA GLN A 87 11.17 -12.02 21.10
C GLN A 87 12.59 -11.67 20.67
N ASN A 88 13.07 -10.57 21.26
CA ASN A 88 14.47 -10.21 21.34
C ASN A 88 15.23 -11.29 22.11
N GLU A 89 15.96 -12.15 21.43
CA GLU A 89 17.10 -12.83 22.05
C GLU A 89 18.20 -12.96 21.00
N ASN A 90 19.42 -12.67 21.43
CA ASN A 90 20.69 -12.69 20.69
C ASN A 90 21.06 -11.43 19.90
N LEU A 91 21.51 -10.40 20.64
CA LEU A 91 22.71 -9.60 20.34
C LEU A 91 23.23 -8.95 21.64
N LYS A 92 23.29 -9.72 22.73
CA LYS A 92 24.11 -9.40 23.91
C LYS A 92 25.14 -10.51 24.06
N ASN A 93 26.21 -10.40 23.29
CA ASN A 93 27.52 -10.97 23.60
C ASN A 93 28.43 -10.58 22.44
N ILE A 94 29.06 -9.40 22.56
CA ILE A 94 30.44 -9.12 22.16
C ILE A 94 30.78 -7.77 22.81
N VAL A 95 31.60 -7.87 23.86
CA VAL A 95 32.55 -6.88 24.35
C VAL A 95 31.97 -5.70 25.15
N ALA A 96 31.83 -5.95 26.46
CA ALA A 96 32.33 -5.02 27.45
C ALA A 96 33.77 -5.43 27.81
N THR A 97 34.75 -4.58 27.49
CA THR A 97 36.00 -4.49 28.26
C THR A 97 36.66 -3.15 27.99
N ASN A 98 37.13 -2.54 29.08
CA ASN A 98 37.93 -1.31 29.21
C ASN A 98 37.04 -0.06 29.34
N GLY A 99 36.99 0.66 30.46
CA GLY A 99 37.98 0.80 31.53
C GLY A 99 38.22 2.30 31.72
N SER A 100 37.94 2.77 32.93
CA SER A 100 37.96 4.15 33.45
C SER A 100 39.19 5.01 33.08
N THR A 101 39.04 6.36 33.10
CA THR A 101 39.69 7.27 34.09
C THR A 101 39.76 8.75 33.63
N SER A 102 39.17 9.62 34.47
CA SER A 102 39.62 10.93 35.01
C SER A 102 40.48 11.92 34.20
N GLY A 103 40.14 13.22 34.32
CA GLY A 103 41.13 14.32 34.28
C GLY A 103 40.59 15.68 33.83
N LYS A 104 40.27 16.57 34.79
CA LYS A 104 40.07 18.02 34.62
C LYS A 104 41.41 18.79 34.78
N GLN A 105 41.50 19.97 34.17
CA GLN A 105 42.13 21.26 34.60
C GLN A 105 42.76 21.95 33.37
N GLU A 106 42.33 23.15 32.93
CA GLU A 106 42.34 24.51 33.51
C GLU A 106 43.70 25.26 33.45
N ILE A 107 43.65 26.37 32.69
CA ILE A 107 44.09 27.75 33.05
C ILE A 107 45.45 28.31 32.56
N GLU A 108 45.37 29.63 32.26
CA GLU A 108 46.38 30.71 32.19
C GLU A 108 47.07 31.00 30.84
N SER A 109 47.34 32.25 30.41
CA SER A 109 47.45 33.54 31.12
C SER A 109 47.48 34.75 30.13
N SER A 110 47.07 35.94 30.63
CA SER A 110 47.61 37.32 30.45
C SER A 110 47.89 37.92 29.04
N ASP A 111 47.83 39.23 28.74
CA ASP A 111 47.58 40.50 29.45
C ASP A 111 47.36 41.65 28.42
N GLU A 112 46.71 42.74 28.86
CA GLU A 112 46.80 44.20 28.53
C GLU A 112 47.32 44.70 27.14
N SER A 113 46.88 45.80 26.49
CA SER A 113 46.16 47.03 26.88
C SER A 113 45.74 47.87 25.63
N GLU A 114 44.83 48.83 25.88
CA GLU A 114 44.61 50.15 25.25
C GLU A 114 43.91 50.40 23.88
N ARG A 115 42.66 50.88 24.02
CA ARG A 115 41.97 52.04 23.38
C ARG A 115 42.32 52.42 21.93
N HIS A 116 41.30 52.47 21.05
CA HIS A 116 40.56 53.71 20.69
C HIS A 116 39.40 53.43 19.71
N SER A 117 38.28 54.08 20.05
CA SER A 117 36.99 54.30 19.38
C SER A 117 36.84 54.21 17.85
N SER A 118 35.79 53.47 17.48
CA SER A 118 34.63 53.90 16.67
C SER A 118 34.54 53.56 15.17
N THR A 119 33.37 52.96 14.87
CA THR A 119 32.50 53.14 13.69
C THR A 119 32.52 52.04 12.61
N THR A 120 31.67 51.04 12.85
CA THR A 120 30.59 50.60 11.92
C THR A 120 30.96 49.72 10.70
N CYS A 121 30.71 48.42 10.92
CA CYS A 121 30.01 47.46 10.05
C CYS A 121 30.63 47.00 8.73
N GLU A 122 31.50 45.99 8.84
CA GLU A 122 31.65 44.92 7.85
C GLU A 122 31.05 43.62 8.42
N SER A 123 30.44 42.78 7.58
CA SER A 123 31.19 41.62 7.08
C SER A 123 30.36 40.72 6.18
N SER A 124 30.97 40.40 5.04
CA SER A 124 30.79 39.11 4.38
C SER A 124 31.77 38.10 4.98
N GLN A 125 31.25 36.91 5.25
CA GLN A 125 31.89 35.59 5.23
C GLN A 125 33.30 35.40 5.83
N ARG A 126 33.37 34.61 6.90
CA ARG A 126 34.41 33.57 7.04
C ARG A 126 33.85 32.36 7.79
N GLY A 127 34.06 31.18 7.19
CA GLY A 127 33.50 29.93 7.64
C GLY A 127 34.08 29.42 8.96
N ASN A 128 33.23 28.73 9.72
CA ASN A 128 33.62 27.77 10.73
C ASN A 128 32.98 26.43 10.35
N ASN A 129 33.83 25.45 10.04
CA ASN A 129 33.47 24.04 10.03
C ASN A 129 33.05 23.65 11.44
N VAL A 130 31.74 23.50 11.65
CA VAL A 130 31.21 22.77 12.80
C VAL A 130 30.95 21.34 12.33
N GLN A 131 31.72 20.42 12.87
CA GLN A 131 31.53 18.98 12.80
C GLN A 131 30.07 18.66 13.11
N GLY A 132 29.28 18.33 12.08
CA GLY A 132 27.87 17.98 12.23
C GLY A 132 27.75 16.64 12.94
N SER A 133 27.50 16.66 14.24
CA SER A 133 26.94 15.50 14.95
C SER A 133 25.61 15.17 14.27
N ASP A 134 25.47 13.94 13.74
CA ASP A 134 24.20 13.45 13.21
C ASP A 134 23.13 13.58 14.30
N PHE A 135 22.21 14.53 14.13
CA PHE A 135 21.13 14.80 15.07
C PHE A 135 20.11 13.66 14.97
N THR A 136 19.90 12.92 16.05
CA THR A 136 19.06 11.71 16.06
C THR A 136 17.71 11.95 16.72
N LEU A 137 16.73 11.07 16.47
CA LEU A 137 15.42 11.14 17.11
C LEU A 137 15.51 11.06 18.65
N ARG A 138 16.51 10.37 19.19
CA ARG A 138 16.76 10.28 20.64
C ARG A 138 17.22 11.60 21.24
N ASP A 139 17.89 12.44 20.44
CA ASP A 139 18.32 13.78 20.85
C ASP A 139 17.15 14.76 20.89
N ILE A 140 16.06 14.46 20.14
CA ILE A 140 14.83 15.24 20.12
C ILE A 140 13.85 14.77 21.19
N LEU A 141 13.75 13.46 21.39
CA LEU A 141 12.75 12.82 22.22
C LEU A 141 13.41 11.91 23.24
N ASP A 142 13.33 12.34 24.50
CA ASP A 142 13.69 11.51 25.63
C ASP A 142 12.58 10.47 25.88
N PHE A 143 12.77 9.27 25.34
CA PHE A 143 11.81 8.17 25.46
C PHE A 143 11.58 7.71 26.91
N GLU A 144 12.51 7.99 27.83
CA GLU A 144 12.37 7.64 29.25
C GLU A 144 11.38 8.56 29.97
N LYS A 145 11.26 9.82 29.50
CA LYS A 145 10.33 10.83 30.04
C LYS A 145 8.94 10.81 29.40
N LEU A 146 8.70 9.95 28.41
CA LEU A 146 7.39 9.81 27.78
C LEU A 146 6.39 9.10 28.71
N ARG A 147 5.11 9.46 28.60
CA ARG A 147 4.03 8.72 29.28
C ARG A 147 3.94 7.29 28.73
N GLU A 148 3.41 6.35 29.50
CA GLU A 148 3.31 4.95 29.08
C GLU A 148 2.51 4.76 27.77
N GLU A 149 1.45 5.54 27.59
CA GLU A 149 0.67 5.59 26.35
C GLU A 149 1.50 6.08 25.15
N GLU A 150 2.50 6.94 25.38
CA GLU A 150 3.37 7.51 24.35
C GLU A 150 4.49 6.55 23.96
N LYS A 151 4.94 5.72 24.91
CA LYS A 151 5.93 4.66 24.65
C LYS A 151 5.42 3.63 23.63
N THR A 152 4.10 3.43 23.54
CA THR A 152 3.50 2.43 22.62
C THR A 152 3.81 2.70 21.15
N TYR A 153 3.94 3.96 20.75
CA TYR A 153 4.21 4.35 19.37
C TYR A 153 5.68 4.73 19.11
N VAL A 154 6.55 4.70 20.12
CA VAL A 154 7.99 4.96 19.94
C VAL A 154 8.61 4.06 18.87
N PRO A 155 8.33 2.74 18.79
CA PRO A 155 8.84 1.90 17.71
C PRO A 155 8.37 2.35 16.32
N LEU A 156 7.12 2.84 16.21
CA LEU A 156 6.57 3.36 14.96
C LEU A 156 7.27 4.67 14.57
N LEU A 157 7.51 5.57 15.52
CA LEU A 157 8.23 6.82 15.29
C LEU A 157 9.67 6.58 14.84
N VAL A 158 10.41 5.69 15.51
CA VAL A 158 11.78 5.32 15.11
C VAL A 158 11.80 4.79 13.68
N LYS A 159 10.85 3.91 13.33
CA LYS A 159 10.71 3.36 11.98
C LYS A 159 10.44 4.45 10.94
N VAL A 160 9.48 5.33 11.19
CA VAL A 160 9.11 6.42 10.26
C VAL A 160 10.24 7.42 10.09
N CYS A 161 10.96 7.77 11.16
CA CYS A 161 12.09 8.69 11.07
C CYS A 161 13.31 8.09 10.37
N THR A 162 13.44 6.76 10.39
CA THR A 162 14.45 6.03 9.60
C THR A 162 14.10 6.07 8.10
N LEU A 163 12.82 5.93 7.76
CA LEU A 163 12.33 6.00 6.37
C LEU A 163 12.29 7.44 5.83
N HIS A 164 12.04 8.42 6.69
CA HIS A 164 11.94 9.83 6.35
C HIS A 164 12.85 10.69 7.24
N PRO A 165 14.18 10.68 7.02
CA PRO A 165 15.13 11.50 7.79
C PRO A 165 14.88 13.01 7.66
N SER A 166 14.14 13.43 6.62
CA SER A 166 13.67 14.80 6.44
C SER A 166 12.84 15.32 7.61
N LEU A 167 12.11 14.45 8.32
CA LEU A 167 11.30 14.81 9.50
C LEU A 167 12.19 15.29 10.65
N ILE A 168 13.30 14.62 10.90
CA ILE A 168 14.27 15.04 11.93
C ILE A 168 14.92 16.35 11.49
N ARG A 169 15.43 16.39 10.26
CA ARG A 169 16.16 17.55 9.72
C ARG A 169 15.31 18.82 9.68
N SER A 170 14.01 18.72 9.37
CA SER A 170 13.12 19.87 9.29
C SER A 170 12.90 20.56 10.63
N GLN A 171 13.14 19.87 11.75
CA GLN A 171 12.93 20.38 13.10
C GLN A 171 14.20 20.93 13.76
N ASN A 172 15.39 20.76 13.15
CA ASN A 172 16.67 21.15 13.75
C ASN A 172 16.75 22.63 14.16
N LYS A 173 16.04 23.53 13.47
CA LYS A 173 16.04 24.98 13.73
C LYS A 173 14.88 25.46 14.61
N LYS A 174 14.02 24.56 15.09
CA LYS A 174 12.85 24.91 15.93
C LYS A 174 13.25 24.90 17.42
N PRO A 175 12.48 25.56 18.31
CA PRO A 175 12.65 25.41 19.75
C PRO A 175 12.45 23.95 20.17
N ASP A 176 13.23 23.46 21.14
CA ASP A 176 13.23 22.04 21.54
C ASP A 176 11.84 21.52 21.93
N LEU A 177 11.06 22.35 22.62
CA LEU A 177 9.67 22.01 22.96
C LEU A 177 8.82 21.79 21.70
N SER A 178 8.94 22.65 20.69
CA SER A 178 8.20 22.46 19.43
C SER A 178 8.59 21.16 18.71
N LYS A 179 9.87 20.75 18.77
CA LYS A 179 10.32 19.47 18.20
C LYS A 179 9.61 18.31 18.90
N VAL A 180 9.63 18.29 20.23
CA VAL A 180 8.99 17.24 21.05
C VAL A 180 7.50 17.14 20.72
N TRP A 181 6.79 18.27 20.69
CA TRP A 181 5.35 18.28 20.40
C TRP A 181 5.02 17.82 18.97
N ALA A 182 5.84 18.15 17.97
CA ALA A 182 5.65 17.68 16.60
C ALA A 182 5.69 16.15 16.49
N PHE A 183 6.68 15.52 17.11
CA PHE A 183 6.84 14.07 17.08
C PHE A 183 5.85 13.33 17.98
N ILE A 184 5.44 13.91 19.12
CA ILE A 184 4.34 13.37 19.93
C ILE A 184 3.04 13.35 19.12
N SER A 185 2.71 14.45 18.43
CA SER A 185 1.51 14.52 17.58
C SER A 185 1.57 13.54 16.42
N LEU A 186 2.74 13.37 15.79
CA LEU A 186 2.92 12.38 14.73
C LEU A 186 2.72 10.95 15.26
N GLY A 187 3.27 10.66 16.45
CA GLY A 187 3.12 9.38 17.12
C GLY A 187 1.65 9.03 17.42
N LYS A 188 0.86 10.01 17.87
CA LYS A 188 -0.58 9.83 18.12
C LYS A 188 -1.36 9.49 16.84
N VAL A 189 -1.09 10.19 15.74
CA VAL A 189 -1.72 9.91 14.43
C VAL A 189 -1.34 8.50 13.95
N LEU A 190 -0.06 8.14 14.04
CA LEU A 190 0.43 6.81 13.66
C LEU A 190 -0.19 5.69 14.50
N LEU A 191 -0.28 5.90 15.82
CA LEU A 191 -0.92 4.95 16.71
C LEU A 191 -2.39 4.77 16.32
N PHE A 192 -3.11 5.87 16.12
CA PHE A 192 -4.53 5.85 15.76
C PHE A 192 -4.76 5.07 14.46
N LEU A 193 -3.99 5.36 13.40
CA LEU A 193 -4.11 4.67 12.12
C LEU A 193 -3.75 3.18 12.20
N ASN A 194 -2.80 2.82 13.07
CA ASN A 194 -2.34 1.45 13.21
C ASN A 194 -3.28 0.59 14.08
N THR A 195 -3.94 1.18 15.08
CA THR A 195 -4.81 0.44 16.01
C THR A 195 -6.27 0.44 15.56
N THR A 196 -6.73 1.48 14.86
CA THR A 196 -8.13 1.62 14.48
C THR A 196 -8.41 0.84 13.21
N LYS A 197 -9.19 -0.23 13.33
CA LYS A 197 -9.61 -1.02 12.17
C LYS A 197 -10.70 -0.27 11.41
N ALA A 198 -10.76 -0.46 10.09
CA ALA A 198 -11.75 0.21 9.23
C ALA A 198 -13.22 -0.01 9.67
N ARG A 199 -13.53 -1.13 10.32
CA ARG A 199 -14.87 -1.45 10.85
C ARG A 199 -15.23 -0.68 12.13
N ASP A 200 -14.23 -0.25 12.88
CA ASP A 200 -14.36 0.44 14.17
C ASP A 200 -14.31 1.98 13.96
N MET A 201 -14.18 2.42 12.70
CA MET A 201 -14.12 3.81 12.29
C MET A 201 -15.54 4.41 12.19
N ASN A 202 -16.04 4.93 13.32
CA ASN A 202 -17.32 5.64 13.42
C ASN A 202 -17.14 7.17 13.28
N GLU A 203 -18.23 7.94 13.31
CA GLU A 203 -18.19 9.41 13.15
C GLU A 203 -17.32 10.08 14.23
N ASP A 204 -17.35 9.58 15.47
CA ASP A 204 -16.53 10.10 16.57
C ASP A 204 -15.04 9.82 16.35
N ALA A 205 -14.67 8.59 15.97
CA ALA A 205 -13.31 8.20 15.61
C ALA A 205 -12.79 9.03 14.42
N CYS A 206 -13.64 9.31 13.42
CA CYS A 206 -13.27 10.19 12.31
C CYS A 206 -12.99 11.63 12.77
N ASN A 207 -13.79 12.15 13.71
CA ASN A 207 -13.57 13.48 14.28
C ASN A 207 -12.30 13.52 15.15
N GLN A 208 -12.04 12.48 15.94
CA GLN A 208 -10.79 12.34 16.68
C GLN A 208 -9.58 12.33 15.74
N LEU A 209 -9.64 11.58 14.63
CA LEU A 209 -8.56 11.56 13.64
C LEU A 209 -8.35 12.92 12.99
N ARG A 210 -9.42 13.67 12.69
CA ARG A 210 -9.31 15.05 12.18
C ARG A 210 -8.60 15.96 13.16
N ILE A 211 -8.98 15.92 14.44
CA ILE A 211 -8.35 16.74 15.49
C ILE A 211 -6.85 16.42 15.60
N LEU A 212 -6.50 15.13 15.66
CA LEU A 212 -5.10 14.70 15.73
C LEU A 212 -4.29 15.11 14.49
N TRP A 213 -4.90 15.04 13.31
CA TRP A 213 -4.28 15.47 12.06
C TRP A 213 -4.08 16.98 11.99
N ASP A 214 -5.07 17.76 12.42
CA ASP A 214 -4.97 19.23 12.47
C ASP A 214 -3.92 19.69 13.48
N ASP A 215 -3.86 19.05 14.65
CA ASP A 215 -2.82 19.30 15.66
C ASP A 215 -1.44 18.96 15.14
N LEU A 216 -1.30 17.85 14.40
CA LEU A 216 -0.06 17.50 13.72
C LEU A 216 0.33 18.58 12.71
N ASN A 217 -0.57 19.01 11.83
CA ASN A 217 -0.27 20.04 10.81
C ASN A 217 0.16 21.37 11.44
N LYS A 218 -0.46 21.76 12.57
CA LYS A 218 -0.10 22.98 13.31
C LYS A 218 1.27 22.85 13.99
N LEU A 219 1.50 21.74 14.68
CA LEU A 219 2.68 21.55 15.53
C LEU A 219 3.92 21.13 14.74
N SER A 220 3.75 20.53 13.56
CA SER A 220 4.84 19.96 12.79
C SER A 220 5.34 20.80 11.62
N SER A 221 5.08 22.12 11.60
CA SER A 221 5.50 23.03 10.53
C SER A 221 6.91 22.71 9.98
N GLY A 222 6.97 22.16 8.76
CA GLY A 222 8.19 21.67 8.12
C GLY A 222 8.26 20.15 7.88
N PHE A 223 7.37 19.34 8.47
CA PHE A 223 7.23 17.93 8.09
C PHE A 223 6.70 17.81 6.67
N ASP A 224 7.35 16.96 5.88
CA ASP A 224 6.75 16.45 4.65
C ASP A 224 5.82 15.30 5.02
N LEU A 225 4.51 15.58 5.00
CA LEU A 225 3.44 14.65 5.36
C LEU A 225 2.69 14.10 4.14
N THR A 226 3.19 14.34 2.94
CA THR A 226 2.57 13.87 1.68
C THR A 226 2.40 12.36 1.61
N TRP A 227 3.29 11.61 2.29
CA TRP A 227 3.18 10.15 2.41
C TRP A 227 2.06 9.70 3.36
N LEU A 228 1.66 10.53 4.32
CA LEU A 228 0.67 10.21 5.34
C LEU A 228 -0.75 10.66 4.96
N GLU A 229 -0.86 11.73 4.16
CA GLU A 229 -2.12 12.28 3.66
C GLU A 229 -3.07 11.23 3.04
N PRO A 230 -2.64 10.31 2.16
CA PRO A 230 -3.54 9.33 1.56
C PRO A 230 -4.15 8.36 2.57
N HIS A 231 -3.42 8.05 3.65
CA HIS A 231 -3.91 7.17 4.70
C HIS A 231 -4.99 7.85 5.54
N ILE A 232 -4.82 9.14 5.83
CA ILE A 232 -5.80 9.96 6.55
C ILE A 232 -7.08 10.11 5.71
N HIS A 233 -6.95 10.47 4.44
CA HIS A 233 -8.10 10.60 3.55
C HIS A 233 -8.86 9.28 3.37
N ASN A 234 -8.14 8.16 3.28
CA ASN A 234 -8.77 6.83 3.18
C ASN A 234 -9.49 6.44 4.48
N ALA A 235 -8.90 6.71 5.64
CA ALA A 235 -9.51 6.47 6.94
C ALA A 235 -10.78 7.34 7.16
N LEU A 236 -10.78 8.57 6.67
CA LEU A 236 -11.93 9.49 6.73
C LEU A 236 -12.98 9.21 5.63
N GLY A 237 -12.59 8.53 4.55
CA GLY A 237 -13.43 8.21 3.39
C GLY A 237 -14.42 7.05 3.60
N VAL A 238 -14.45 6.43 4.79
CA VAL A 238 -15.27 5.25 5.12
C VAL A 238 -16.77 5.49 4.95
N LYS A 239 -17.24 6.75 4.96
CA LYS A 239 -18.65 7.11 4.69
C LYS A 239 -19.14 6.67 3.31
N VAL A 240 -18.32 6.82 2.26
CA VAL A 240 -18.68 6.43 0.88
C VAL A 240 -18.70 4.89 0.72
N GLN A 241 -17.87 4.18 1.47
CA GLN A 241 -17.81 2.72 1.46
C GLN A 241 -18.98 2.06 2.20
N LEU A 242 -19.45 2.66 3.29
CA LEU A 242 -20.60 2.14 4.06
C LEU A 242 -21.90 2.23 3.25
N GLU A 243 -22.13 3.33 2.55
CA GLU A 243 -23.26 3.51 1.61
C GLU A 243 -23.17 2.58 0.40
N GLY A 244 -21.95 2.30 -0.07
CA GLY A 244 -21.71 1.27 -1.09
C GLY A 244 -22.08 -0.13 -0.60
N SER A 245 -21.76 -0.46 0.66
CA SER A 245 -22.06 -1.76 1.26
C SER A 245 -23.56 -1.99 1.47
N SER A 246 -24.32 -0.96 1.85
CA SER A 246 -25.78 -1.09 2.04
C SER A 246 -26.50 -1.27 0.70
N LYS A 247 -26.17 -0.47 -0.33
CA LYS A 247 -26.72 -0.61 -1.69
C LYS A 247 -26.37 -1.98 -2.30
N MET A 248 -25.14 -2.46 -2.08
CA MET A 248 -24.69 -3.79 -2.53
C MET A 248 -25.52 -4.92 -1.92
N LYS A 249 -25.81 -4.87 -0.61
CA LYS A 249 -26.66 -5.87 0.07
C LYS A 249 -28.09 -5.88 -0.49
N THR A 250 -28.67 -4.71 -0.77
CA THR A 250 -30.00 -4.62 -1.40
C THR A 250 -30.02 -5.24 -2.79
N LEU A 251 -29.01 -4.94 -3.61
CA LEU A 251 -28.87 -5.53 -4.95
C LEU A 251 -28.68 -7.05 -4.88
N GLN A 252 -27.85 -7.53 -3.95
CA GLN A 252 -27.62 -8.96 -3.75
C GLN A 252 -28.92 -9.71 -3.40
N ASN A 253 -29.73 -9.15 -2.50
CA ASN A 253 -31.04 -9.72 -2.15
C ASN A 253 -31.99 -9.75 -3.34
N SER A 254 -32.00 -8.68 -4.15
CA SER A 254 -32.81 -8.59 -5.37
C SER A 254 -32.40 -9.67 -6.40
N VAL A 255 -31.10 -9.86 -6.62
CA VAL A 255 -30.58 -10.89 -7.54
C VAL A 255 -31.00 -12.29 -7.11
N VAL A 256 -30.89 -12.62 -5.81
CA VAL A 256 -31.34 -13.92 -5.28
C VAL A 256 -32.84 -14.11 -5.48
N ALA A 257 -33.65 -13.07 -5.26
CA ALA A 257 -35.10 -13.13 -5.50
C ALA A 257 -35.44 -13.38 -6.98
N MET A 258 -34.71 -12.76 -7.91
CA MET A 258 -34.89 -13.02 -9.34
C MET A 258 -34.49 -14.43 -9.73
N ASP A 259 -33.43 -15.00 -9.15
CA ASP A 259 -32.97 -16.36 -9.43
C ASP A 259 -34.01 -17.40 -8.99
N ILE A 260 -34.60 -17.23 -7.80
CA ILE A 260 -35.72 -18.06 -7.32
C ILE A 260 -36.91 -17.98 -8.28
N LYS A 261 -37.24 -16.77 -8.78
CA LYS A 261 -38.34 -16.59 -9.73
C LYS A 261 -38.06 -17.27 -11.07
N LYS A 262 -36.84 -17.18 -11.58
CA LYS A 262 -36.39 -17.86 -12.79
C LYS A 262 -36.54 -19.38 -12.66
N GLU A 263 -36.05 -19.96 -11.56
CA GLU A 263 -36.15 -21.40 -11.32
C GLU A 263 -37.59 -21.89 -11.22
N ARG A 264 -38.50 -21.07 -10.67
CA ARG A 264 -39.94 -21.37 -10.69
C ARG A 264 -40.51 -21.40 -12.11
N LEU A 265 -40.20 -20.40 -12.93
CA LEU A 265 -40.71 -20.32 -14.30
C LEU A 265 -40.18 -21.46 -15.18
N ILE A 266 -38.93 -21.89 -14.99
CA ILE A 266 -38.37 -23.05 -15.70
C ILE A 266 -39.19 -24.31 -15.38
N LYS A 267 -39.54 -24.54 -14.10
CA LYS A 267 -40.35 -25.70 -13.71
C LYS A 267 -41.74 -25.67 -14.36
N GLU A 268 -42.40 -24.51 -14.34
CA GLU A 268 -43.71 -24.33 -14.99
C GLU A 268 -43.62 -24.58 -16.51
N LEU A 269 -42.58 -24.08 -17.18
CA LEU A 269 -42.34 -24.32 -18.60
C LEU A 269 -42.17 -25.82 -18.90
N THR A 270 -41.33 -26.52 -18.14
CA THR A 270 -41.10 -27.97 -18.35
C THR A 270 -42.36 -28.82 -18.14
N ALA A 271 -43.24 -28.41 -17.21
CA ALA A 271 -44.52 -29.08 -17.00
C ALA A 271 -45.45 -28.91 -18.21
N THR A 272 -45.61 -27.67 -18.70
CA THR A 272 -46.44 -27.40 -19.88
C THR A 272 -45.90 -28.05 -21.15
N GLU A 273 -44.58 -28.15 -21.30
CA GLU A 273 -43.93 -28.84 -22.42
C GLU A 273 -44.21 -30.35 -22.40
N ALA A 274 -44.21 -30.98 -21.22
CA ALA A 274 -44.58 -32.39 -21.09
C ALA A 274 -46.05 -32.63 -21.47
N GLU A 275 -46.96 -31.75 -21.03
CA GLU A 275 -48.38 -31.81 -21.40
C GLU A 275 -48.59 -31.66 -22.91
N PHE A 276 -47.93 -30.69 -23.54
CA PHE A 276 -47.94 -30.50 -24.99
C PHE A 276 -47.46 -31.77 -25.72
N LYS A 277 -46.37 -32.39 -25.26
CA LYS A 277 -45.81 -33.60 -25.86
C LYS A 277 -46.78 -34.79 -25.77
N VAL A 278 -47.53 -34.90 -24.66
CA VAL A 278 -48.60 -35.90 -24.50
C VAL A 278 -49.76 -35.60 -25.44
N ALA A 279 -50.22 -34.36 -25.52
CA ALA A 279 -51.30 -33.95 -26.43
C ALA A 279 -50.95 -34.20 -27.90
N SER A 280 -49.71 -33.88 -28.29
CA SER A 280 -49.19 -34.13 -29.64
C SER A 280 -49.18 -35.63 -29.99
N LYS A 281 -48.74 -36.51 -29.06
CA LYS A 281 -48.81 -37.96 -29.26
C LYS A 281 -50.25 -38.46 -29.45
N LYS A 282 -51.19 -38.01 -28.60
CA LYS A 282 -52.61 -38.37 -28.71
C LYS A 282 -53.21 -37.95 -30.06
N LEU A 283 -52.84 -36.78 -30.57
CA LEU A 283 -53.29 -36.31 -31.88
C LEU A 283 -52.77 -37.18 -33.03
N ILE A 284 -51.50 -37.59 -32.97
CA ILE A 284 -50.92 -38.52 -33.96
C ILE A 284 -51.65 -39.86 -33.94
N GLU A 285 -51.96 -40.40 -32.76
CA GLU A 285 -52.69 -41.66 -32.60
C GLU A 285 -54.14 -41.56 -33.11
N ALA A 286 -54.86 -40.49 -32.76
CA ALA A 286 -56.19 -40.23 -33.28
C ALA A 286 -56.21 -40.15 -34.81
N ARG A 287 -55.21 -39.49 -35.41
CA ARG A 287 -55.07 -39.40 -36.88
C ARG A 287 -54.88 -40.76 -37.54
N LYS A 288 -54.17 -41.70 -36.91
CA LYS A 288 -54.03 -43.08 -37.45
C LYS A 288 -55.34 -43.86 -37.43
N GLY A 289 -56.24 -43.54 -36.50
CA GLY A 289 -57.59 -44.12 -36.46
C GLY A 289 -58.51 -43.61 -37.59
N PHE A 290 -58.17 -42.47 -38.20
CA PHE A 290 -58.77 -42.03 -39.46
C PHE A 290 -57.95 -42.61 -40.61
N THR A 291 -58.31 -43.82 -41.07
CA THR A 291 -58.01 -44.20 -42.46
C THR A 291 -58.65 -43.14 -43.34
N GLU A 292 -57.82 -42.37 -44.05
CA GLU A 292 -58.25 -41.47 -45.10
C GLU A 292 -59.08 -42.29 -46.09
N MET A 293 -60.40 -42.10 -46.05
CA MET A 293 -61.33 -42.79 -46.92
C MET A 293 -61.10 -42.19 -48.32
N ASP A 294 -60.33 -42.89 -49.14
CA ASP A 294 -60.03 -42.46 -50.50
C ASP A 294 -61.32 -42.52 -51.34
N PHE A 295 -61.97 -41.36 -51.46
CA PHE A 295 -63.20 -41.22 -52.22
C PHE A 295 -63.00 -41.46 -53.73
N ASN A 296 -61.77 -41.53 -54.24
CA ASN A 296 -61.50 -41.83 -55.65
C ASN A 296 -61.59 -43.33 -55.98
N VAL A 297 -61.58 -44.24 -54.99
CA VAL A 297 -61.75 -45.68 -55.26
C VAL A 297 -63.23 -46.04 -55.48
N ALA A 298 -64.17 -45.20 -55.03
CA ALA A 298 -65.61 -45.48 -55.09
C ALA A 298 -66.34 -44.89 -56.32
N LEU A 299 -65.67 -44.08 -57.14
CA LEU A 299 -66.23 -43.57 -58.39
C LEU A 299 -65.75 -44.43 -59.56
N ASP A 300 -66.31 -45.63 -59.66
CA ASP A 300 -66.35 -46.40 -60.90
C ASP A 300 -67.19 -45.61 -61.93
N TYR A 301 -66.52 -44.75 -62.70
CA TYR A 301 -67.11 -43.98 -63.81
C TYR A 301 -67.46 -44.87 -65.02
N ALA A 302 -67.88 -46.12 -64.80
CA ALA A 302 -68.42 -47.01 -65.82
C ALA A 302 -69.92 -46.79 -66.10
N MET A 303 -70.59 -45.86 -65.40
CA MET A 303 -72.05 -45.70 -65.47
C MET A 303 -72.57 -44.47 -66.24
N PHE A 304 -71.70 -43.63 -66.82
CA PHE A 304 -72.12 -42.59 -67.78
C PHE A 304 -71.54 -42.89 -69.16
N LYS A 305 -72.29 -43.71 -69.90
CA LYS A 305 -72.15 -43.97 -71.33
C LYS A 305 -73.03 -43.00 -72.12
#